data_AF-A0A6J8CY01-F1
#
_entry.id   AF-A0A6J8CY01-F1
#
_cell.length_a   1.000
_cell.length_b   1.000
_cell.length_c   1.000
_cell.angle_alpha   90.00
_cell.angle_beta   90.00
_cell.angle_gamma   90.00
#
_symmetry.space_group_name_H-M   'P 1'
#
loop_
_entity.id
_entity.type
_entity.pdbx_description
1 polymer ?
#
loop_
_entity_poly.entity_id
_entity_poly.type
_entity_poly.pdbx_seq_one_letter_code
_entity_poly.pdbx_strand_id
1 'polypeptide(L)'
;MLEMTTDQCLLGFRRFVARCGTPIQIISDNALQFKAASNVVQQEWEKVLNDSDIQNYVSNKGISWKFIVELAPWMGGFYERLVGLAKRSLRKTIGKVCLSVEQLRTLLTEVEAVVNSRPLAYIGEDIDSNIVLTPSCFLTLNKHTGIPEPIDNDDDPEYKPQFSSTDNLFGTLEKGQNI
;
A
#
# COMPACT_ATOMS: atom_id res chain seq x y z
N MET A 1 19.90 13.78 18.78
CA MET A 1 18.46 13.54 18.53
C MET A 1 18.21 14.10 17.14
N LEU A 2 17.79 13.30 16.15
CA LEU A 2 17.50 13.82 14.81
C LEU A 2 16.23 14.69 14.92
N GLU A 3 16.36 16.00 14.79
CA GLU A 3 15.22 16.90 14.66
C GLU A 3 14.54 16.65 13.32
N MET A 4 13.23 16.43 13.34
CA MET A 4 12.44 16.24 12.13
C MET A 4 12.04 17.61 11.58
N THR A 5 12.71 18.03 10.51
CA THR A 5 12.37 19.27 9.81
C THR A 5 11.16 19.09 8.89
N THR A 6 10.50 20.18 8.51
CA THR A 6 9.41 20.17 7.52
C THR A 6 9.85 19.53 6.20
N ASP A 7 11.08 19.78 5.75
CA ASP A 7 11.63 19.19 4.52
C ASP A 7 11.73 17.67 4.60
N GLN A 8 12.17 17.14 5.75
CA GLN A 8 12.23 15.69 5.96
C GLN A 8 10.84 15.07 5.95
N CYS A 9 9.84 15.77 6.51
CA CYS A 9 8.44 15.37 6.45
C CYS A 9 7.92 15.33 5.00
N LEU A 10 8.19 16.37 4.21
CA LEU A 10 7.81 16.45 2.80
C LEU A 10 8.49 15.37 1.95
N LEU A 11 9.78 15.10 2.17
CA LEU A 11 10.49 13.99 1.51
C LEU A 11 9.90 12.62 1.90
N GLY A 12 9.52 12.44 3.17
CA GLY A 12 8.78 11.27 3.64
C GLY A 12 7.44 11.13 2.91
N PHE A 13 6.68 12.21 2.80
CA PHE A 13 5.39 12.24 2.12
C PHE A 13 5.52 11.93 0.63
N ARG A 14 6.51 12.50 -0.07
CA ARG A 14 6.78 12.18 -1.48
C ARG A 14 7.09 10.70 -1.70
N ARG A 15 7.90 10.08 -0.81
CA ARG A 15 8.16 8.63 -0.85
C ARG A 15 6.92 7.80 -0.57
N PHE A 16 6.00 8.29 0.24
CA PHE A 16 4.71 7.63 0.47
C PHE A 16 3.84 7.68 -0.78
N VAL A 17 3.64 8.87 -1.36
CA VAL A 17 2.83 9.05 -2.59
C VAL A 17 3.39 8.21 -3.74
N ALA A 18 4.72 8.16 -3.90
CA ALA A 18 5.34 7.35 -4.94
C ALA A 18 5.10 5.84 -4.79
N ARG A 19 4.86 5.34 -3.56
CA ARG A 19 4.66 3.91 -3.28
C ARG A 19 3.19 3.51 -3.24
N CYS A 20 2.33 4.37 -2.68
CA CYS A 20 0.93 4.04 -2.41
C CYS A 20 -0.06 4.79 -3.32
N GLY A 21 0.43 5.72 -4.15
CA GLY A 21 -0.39 6.66 -4.88
C GLY A 21 -0.78 7.89 -4.06
N THR A 22 -1.43 8.85 -4.71
CA THR A 22 -1.84 10.11 -4.08
C THR A 22 -3.08 9.90 -3.20
N PRO A 23 -3.01 10.19 -1.89
CA PRO A 23 -4.16 10.05 -1.01
C PRO A 23 -5.19 11.15 -1.29
N ILE A 24 -6.47 10.84 -1.10
CA ILE A 24 -7.56 11.84 -1.17
C ILE A 24 -7.61 12.65 0.13
N GLN A 25 -7.30 12.02 1.27
CA GLN A 25 -7.34 12.64 2.58
C GLN A 25 -6.15 12.19 3.45
N ILE A 26 -5.60 13.13 4.22
CA ILE A 26 -4.57 12.89 5.23
C ILE A 26 -5.13 13.32 6.58
N ILE A 27 -4.90 12.52 7.61
CA ILE A 27 -5.24 12.84 9.01
C ILE A 27 -3.93 12.81 9.81
N SER A 28 -3.60 13.90 10.51
CA SER A 28 -2.39 13.99 11.34
C SER A 28 -2.69 14.59 12.71
N ASP A 29 -1.71 14.48 13.62
CA ASP A 29 -1.69 15.27 14.85
C ASP A 29 -1.36 16.75 14.55
N ASN A 30 -1.50 17.58 15.59
CA ASN A 30 -1.31 19.03 15.54
C ASN A 30 0.18 19.46 15.62
N ALA A 31 1.14 18.56 15.41
CA ALA A 31 2.54 18.92 15.48
C ALA A 31 2.90 19.97 14.41
N LEU A 32 3.80 20.89 14.78
CA LEU A 32 4.14 22.07 13.96
C LEU A 32 4.64 21.70 12.57
N GLN A 33 5.41 20.61 12.46
CA GLN A 33 5.92 20.11 11.18
C GLN A 33 4.80 19.64 10.24
N PHE A 34 3.71 19.05 10.76
CA PHE A 34 2.59 18.62 9.92
C PHE A 34 1.73 19.81 9.52
N LYS A 35 1.53 20.80 10.41
CA LYS A 35 0.89 22.07 10.05
C LYS A 35 1.65 22.80 8.94
N ALA A 36 2.98 22.88 9.08
CA ALA A 36 3.83 23.48 8.05
C ALA A 36 3.79 22.69 6.72
N ALA A 37 3.91 21.36 6.76
CA ALA A 37 3.83 20.52 5.58
C ALA A 37 2.47 20.61 4.88
N SER A 38 1.37 20.65 5.63
CA SER A 38 0.01 20.84 5.11
C SER A 38 -0.10 22.15 4.33
N ASN A 39 0.43 23.25 4.87
CA ASN A 39 0.40 24.55 4.19
C ASN A 39 1.20 24.51 2.89
N VAL A 40 2.39 23.88 2.88
CA VAL A 40 3.21 23.75 1.67
C VAL A 40 2.47 22.91 0.62
N VAL A 41 1.93 21.75 1.00
CA VAL A 41 1.19 20.88 0.08
C VAL A 41 -0.02 21.59 -0.51
N GLN A 42 -0.75 22.36 0.31
CA GLN A 42 -1.89 23.14 -0.16
C GLN A 42 -1.47 24.25 -1.14
N GLN A 43 -0.43 25.01 -0.83
CA GLN A 43 0.07 26.09 -1.70
C GLN A 43 0.57 25.54 -3.05
N GLU A 44 1.30 24.43 -3.05
CA GLU A 44 1.75 23.79 -4.29
C GLU A 44 0.56 23.27 -5.11
N TRP A 45 -0.46 22.72 -4.45
CA TRP A 45 -1.68 22.30 -5.12
C TRP A 45 -2.46 23.47 -5.74
N GLU A 46 -2.57 24.59 -5.03
CA GLU A 46 -3.20 25.81 -5.54
C GLU A 46 -2.46 26.37 -6.77
N LYS A 47 -1.12 26.30 -6.80
CA LYS A 47 -0.33 26.68 -7.99
C LYS A 47 -0.65 25.77 -9.19
N VAL A 48 -0.69 24.46 -8.97
CA VAL A 48 -1.03 23.48 -10.01
C VAL A 48 -2.45 23.70 -10.54
N LEU A 49 -3.40 24.00 -9.64
CA LEU A 49 -4.77 24.32 -10.02
C LEU A 49 -4.90 25.65 -10.76
N ASN A 50 -3.97 26.59 -10.64
CA ASN A 50 -4.03 27.87 -11.38
C ASN A 50 -3.42 27.77 -12.78
N ASP A 51 -2.80 26.64 -13.12
CA ASP A 51 -2.26 26.38 -14.46
C ASP A 51 -3.34 25.75 -15.34
N SER A 52 -3.81 26.50 -16.35
CA SER A 52 -4.89 26.09 -17.24
C SER A 52 -4.59 24.83 -18.05
N ASP A 53 -3.32 24.57 -18.34
CA ASP A 53 -2.91 23.39 -19.11
C ASP A 53 -2.97 22.15 -18.22
N ILE A 54 -2.57 22.27 -16.96
CA ILE A 54 -2.55 21.17 -15.99
C ILE A 54 -3.95 20.87 -15.43
N GLN A 55 -4.81 21.88 -15.29
CA GLN A 55 -6.21 21.70 -14.86
C GLN A 55 -6.97 20.65 -15.68
N ASN A 56 -6.71 20.57 -16.99
CA ASN A 56 -7.38 19.62 -17.87
C ASN A 56 -6.91 18.16 -17.65
N TYR A 57 -5.70 17.97 -17.13
CA TYR A 57 -5.13 16.66 -16.82
C TYR A 57 -5.38 16.21 -15.38
N VAL A 58 -5.53 17.17 -14.46
CA VAL A 58 -5.75 16.90 -13.04
C VAL A 58 -7.24 16.85 -12.76
N SER A 59 -7.77 15.65 -12.55
CA SER A 59 -9.17 15.43 -12.17
C SER A 59 -9.44 15.93 -10.74
N ASN A 60 -9.58 17.25 -10.51
CA ASN A 60 -10.13 17.99 -9.36
C ASN A 60 -9.91 17.48 -7.90
N LYS A 61 -9.03 16.52 -7.65
CA LYS A 61 -8.87 15.86 -6.35
C LYS A 61 -7.61 16.36 -5.67
N GLY A 62 -7.72 17.53 -5.04
CA GLY A 62 -6.72 17.97 -4.06
C GLY A 62 -6.67 17.05 -2.85
N ILE A 63 -5.55 17.09 -2.14
CA ILE A 63 -5.36 16.34 -0.89
C ILE A 63 -6.05 17.12 0.24
N SER A 64 -7.09 16.54 0.84
CA SER A 64 -7.71 17.11 2.04
C SER A 64 -6.89 16.77 3.28
N TRP A 65 -6.21 17.74 3.88
CA TRP A 65 -5.49 17.54 5.14
C TRP A 65 -6.38 17.91 6.34
N LYS A 66 -6.55 16.98 7.29
CA LYS A 66 -7.32 17.19 8.52
C LYS A 66 -6.44 16.94 9.74
N PHE A 67 -6.65 17.76 10.77
CA PHE A 67 -5.99 17.61 12.07
C PHE A 67 -6.96 17.01 13.08
N ILE A 68 -6.46 16.13 13.95
CA ILE A 68 -7.25 15.63 15.08
C ILE A 68 -7.59 16.78 16.04
N VAL A 69 -8.63 16.57 16.85
CA VAL A 69 -9.02 17.54 17.88
C VAL A 69 -7.88 17.71 18.88
N GLU A 70 -7.58 18.96 19.24
CA GLU A 70 -6.59 19.26 20.27
C GLU A 70 -6.99 18.60 21.60
N LEU A 71 -6.01 18.03 22.32
CA LEU A 71 -6.24 17.29 23.57
C LEU A 71 -7.08 16.01 23.45
N ALA A 72 -7.29 15.48 22.23
CA ALA A 72 -7.91 14.18 21.99
C ALA A 72 -6.88 13.11 21.56
N PRO A 73 -5.93 12.70 22.44
CA PRO A 73 -4.85 11.77 22.07
C PRO A 73 -5.37 10.39 21.62
N TRP A 74 -6.56 9.99 22.07
CA TRP A 74 -7.17 8.72 21.67
C TRP A 74 -7.46 8.64 20.16
N MET A 75 -7.67 9.78 19.48
CA MET A 75 -7.88 9.81 18.03
C MET A 75 -6.64 9.35 17.27
N GLY A 76 -5.46 9.45 17.89
CA GLY A 76 -4.19 9.03 17.32
C GLY A 76 -3.77 7.59 17.59
N GLY A 77 -4.50 6.88 18.46
CA GLY A 77 -4.05 5.59 18.98
C GLY A 77 -3.86 4.52 17.90
N PHE A 78 -4.52 4.63 16.75
CA PHE A 78 -4.37 3.67 15.65
C PHE A 78 -2.98 3.77 14.98
N TYR A 79 -2.53 4.97 14.60
CA TYR A 79 -1.22 5.14 13.98
C TYR A 79 -0.10 4.92 15.00
N GLU A 80 -0.31 5.26 16.27
CA GLU A 80 0.64 4.94 17.34
C GLU A 80 0.83 3.43 17.50
N ARG A 81 -0.27 2.66 17.45
CA ARG A 81 -0.23 1.20 17.50
C ARG A 81 0.50 0.61 16.29
N LEU A 82 0.27 1.15 15.09
CA LEU A 82 0.98 0.73 13.87
C LEU A 82 2.47 1.05 13.93
N VAL A 83 2.85 2.25 14.37
CA VAL A 83 4.25 2.62 14.61
C VAL A 83 4.89 1.71 15.66
N GLY A 84 4.14 1.38 16.72
CA GLY A 84 4.56 0.42 17.75
C GLY A 84 4.81 -0.98 17.19
N LEU A 85 3.97 -1.45 16.27
CA LEU A 85 4.13 -2.73 15.57
C LEU A 85 5.42 -2.73 14.74
N ALA A 86 5.63 -1.72 13.89
CA ALA A 86 6.83 -1.60 13.07
C ALA A 86 8.11 -1.55 13.92
N LYS A 87 8.12 -0.72 14.98
CA LYS A 87 9.25 -0.66 15.92
C LYS A 87 9.52 -1.98 16.61
N ARG A 88 8.47 -2.73 16.99
CA ARG A 88 8.63 -4.04 17.62
C ARG A 88 9.21 -5.06 16.65
N SER A 89 8.76 -5.08 15.40
CA SER A 89 9.32 -5.94 14.35
C SER A 89 10.80 -5.62 14.13
N LEU A 90 11.15 -4.34 13.96
CA LEU A 90 12.55 -3.92 13.81
C LEU A 90 13.42 -4.34 15.01
N ARG A 91 12.95 -4.12 16.25
CA ARG A 91 13.71 -4.53 17.45
C ARG A 91 13.95 -6.04 17.51
N LYS A 92 12.96 -6.84 17.10
CA LYS A 92 13.08 -8.30 17.05
C LYS A 92 14.06 -8.76 15.98
N THR A 93 14.08 -8.11 14.82
CA THR A 93 14.99 -8.51 13.72
C THR A 93 16.42 -8.02 13.92
N ILE A 94 16.62 -6.79 14.43
CA ILE A 94 17.96 -6.20 14.65
C ILE A 94 18.67 -6.83 15.85
N GLY A 95 17.92 -7.10 16.93
CA GLY A 95 18.50 -7.56 18.19
C GLY A 95 19.46 -6.52 18.80
N LYS A 96 20.74 -6.89 18.95
CA LYS A 96 21.80 -6.05 19.55
C LYS A 96 22.82 -5.51 18.53
N VAL A 97 22.56 -5.65 17.24
CA VAL A 97 23.50 -5.28 16.17
C VAL A 97 23.31 -3.81 15.76
N CYS A 98 24.41 -3.10 15.48
CA CYS A 98 24.35 -1.79 14.83
C CYS A 98 24.37 -1.97 13.32
N LEU A 99 23.33 -1.48 12.64
CA LEU A 99 23.22 -1.53 11.19
C LEU A 99 23.73 -0.24 10.54
N SER A 100 24.26 -0.37 9.33
CA SER A 100 24.46 0.77 8.43
C SER A 100 23.14 1.35 7.95
N VAL A 101 23.15 2.56 7.41
CA VAL A 101 21.95 3.24 6.89
C VAL A 101 21.29 2.43 5.78
N GLU A 102 22.05 1.84 4.86
CA GLU A 102 21.50 1.02 3.79
C GLU A 102 20.87 -0.28 4.32
N GLN A 103 21.54 -0.97 5.24
CA GLN A 103 20.97 -2.15 5.88
C GLN A 103 19.67 -1.84 6.64
N LEU A 104 19.62 -0.70 7.34
CA LEU A 104 18.41 -0.26 8.03
C LEU A 104 17.27 0.05 7.05
N ARG A 105 17.56 0.65 5.89
CA ARG A 105 16.56 0.91 4.84
C ARG A 105 16.00 -0.39 4.29
N THR A 106 16.86 -1.35 3.92
CA THR A 106 16.43 -2.67 3.45
C THR A 106 15.54 -3.35 4.47
N LEU A 107 15.97 -3.39 5.73
CA LEU A 107 15.20 -4.02 6.80
C LEU A 107 13.86 -3.33 7.05
N LEU A 108 13.80 -2.00 6.92
CA LEU A 108 12.55 -1.26 7.05
C LEU A 108 11.55 -1.66 5.95
N THR A 109 12.02 -1.84 4.71
CA THR A 109 11.21 -2.32 3.60
C THR A 109 10.74 -3.76 3.81
N GLU A 110 11.59 -4.65 4.34
CA GLU A 110 11.20 -6.02 4.69
C GLU A 110 10.13 -6.05 5.80
N VAL A 111 10.30 -5.24 6.85
CA VAL A 111 9.31 -5.11 7.92
C VAL A 111 7.98 -4.57 7.39
N GLU A 112 8.02 -3.59 6.48
CA GLU A 112 6.83 -3.09 5.79
C GLU A 112 6.12 -4.20 5.02
N ALA A 113 6.85 -4.99 4.24
CA ALA A 113 6.29 -6.11 3.49
C ALA A 113 5.60 -7.13 4.41
N VAL A 114 6.25 -7.50 5.53
CA VAL A 114 5.69 -8.44 6.51
C VAL A 114 4.44 -7.89 7.19
N VAL A 115 4.43 -6.60 7.57
CA VAL A 115 3.26 -5.97 8.19
C VAL A 115 2.09 -5.94 7.21
N ASN A 116 2.36 -5.66 5.94
CA ASN A 116 1.34 -5.54 4.90
C ASN A 116 0.90 -6.90 4.31
N SER A 117 1.66 -7.98 4.50
CA SER A 117 1.27 -9.34 4.10
C SER A 117 0.51 -10.10 5.19
N ARG A 118 0.30 -9.48 6.35
CA ARG A 118 -0.36 -10.14 7.48
C ARG A 118 -1.84 -10.42 7.15
N PRO A 119 -2.34 -11.65 7.40
CA PRO A 119 -3.76 -11.97 7.24
C PRO A 119 -4.64 -11.10 8.16
N LEU A 120 -5.66 -10.46 7.56
CA LEU A 120 -6.73 -9.74 8.27
C LEU A 120 -7.96 -10.64 8.42
N ALA A 121 -8.39 -11.27 7.32
CA ALA A 121 -9.55 -12.15 7.27
C ALA A 121 -9.38 -13.18 6.15
N TYR A 122 -10.03 -14.33 6.28
CA TYR A 122 -10.19 -15.30 5.19
C TYR A 122 -11.53 -15.00 4.51
N ILE A 123 -11.56 -14.87 3.17
CA ILE A 123 -12.78 -14.50 2.41
C ILE A 123 -13.31 -15.69 1.59
N GLY A 124 -13.07 -16.90 2.08
CA GLY A 124 -13.48 -18.13 1.41
C GLY A 124 -14.90 -18.59 1.74
N GLU A 125 -15.66 -19.02 0.73
CA GLU A 125 -16.89 -19.81 0.95
C GLU A 125 -16.59 -21.28 1.24
N ASP A 126 -15.45 -21.78 0.75
CA ASP A 126 -15.01 -23.16 0.90
C ASP A 126 -13.76 -23.25 1.80
N ILE A 127 -13.61 -24.37 2.51
CA ILE A 127 -12.49 -24.63 3.44
C ILE A 127 -11.15 -24.59 2.70
N ASP A 128 -11.13 -24.90 1.40
CA ASP A 128 -9.93 -24.92 0.55
C ASP A 128 -9.66 -23.59 -0.19
N SER A 129 -10.57 -22.62 -0.09
CA SER A 129 -10.36 -21.32 -0.73
C SER A 129 -9.37 -20.49 0.09
N ASN A 130 -8.07 -20.69 -0.20
CA ASN A 130 -6.91 -20.04 0.42
C ASN A 130 -6.82 -18.51 0.17
N ILE A 131 -7.95 -17.83 -0.02
CA ILE A 131 -8.02 -16.40 -0.29
C ILE A 131 -8.00 -15.64 1.04
N VAL A 132 -6.87 -14.96 1.28
CA VAL A 132 -6.62 -14.19 2.50
C VAL A 132 -6.61 -12.71 2.17
N LEU A 133 -7.45 -11.95 2.87
CA LEU A 133 -7.40 -10.50 2.86
C LEU A 133 -6.20 -10.02 3.67
N THR A 134 -5.33 -9.22 3.04
CA THR A 134 -4.18 -8.59 3.70
C THR A 134 -4.23 -7.07 3.53
N PRO A 135 -3.51 -6.27 4.35
CA PRO A 135 -3.44 -4.83 4.13
C PRO A 135 -2.95 -4.46 2.71
N SER A 136 -2.04 -5.25 2.12
CA SER A 136 -1.54 -5.03 0.76
C SER A 136 -2.63 -5.01 -0.29
N CYS A 137 -3.72 -5.77 -0.09
CA CYS A 137 -4.89 -5.79 -0.98
C CYS A 137 -5.57 -4.41 -1.07
N PHE A 138 -5.43 -3.56 -0.06
CA PHE A 138 -6.01 -2.22 -0.03
C PHE A 138 -5.03 -1.11 -0.39
N LEU A 139 -3.74 -1.30 -0.09
CA LEU A 139 -2.70 -0.30 -0.31
C LEU A 139 -2.28 -0.21 -1.78
N THR A 140 -2.37 -1.33 -2.49
CA THR A 140 -2.12 -1.37 -3.93
C THR A 140 -3.43 -1.01 -4.62
N LEU A 141 -3.66 0.28 -4.84
CA LEU A 141 -4.78 0.77 -5.68
C LEU A 141 -4.59 0.43 -7.18
N ASN A 142 -3.99 -0.73 -7.45
CA ASN A 142 -3.85 -1.30 -8.76
C ASN A 142 -4.02 -2.83 -8.65
N LYS A 143 -5.27 -3.28 -8.72
CA LYS A 143 -5.60 -4.69 -8.94
C LYS A 143 -4.95 -5.22 -10.24
N HIS A 144 -4.50 -4.32 -11.12
CA HIS A 144 -3.88 -4.64 -12.41
C HIS A 144 -2.40 -5.04 -12.36
N THR A 145 -1.79 -5.20 -11.19
CA THR A 145 -0.50 -5.92 -11.06
C THR A 145 -0.63 -7.31 -10.45
N GLY A 146 -1.83 -7.73 -10.06
CA GLY A 146 -2.20 -9.13 -10.13
C GLY A 146 -2.56 -9.43 -11.58
N ILE A 147 -2.18 -10.61 -12.07
CA ILE A 147 -2.60 -11.14 -13.37
C ILE A 147 -4.08 -10.76 -13.58
N PRO A 148 -4.47 -10.13 -14.71
CA PRO A 148 -5.87 -9.80 -14.94
C PRO A 148 -6.67 -11.10 -14.80
N GLU A 149 -7.55 -11.13 -13.79
CA GLU A 149 -8.60 -12.15 -13.76
C GLU A 149 -9.34 -12.05 -15.10
N PRO A 150 -9.56 -13.16 -15.80
CA PRO A 150 -10.36 -13.14 -17.00
C PRO A 150 -11.68 -12.48 -16.63
N ILE A 151 -12.03 -11.44 -17.37
CA ILE A 151 -13.35 -10.86 -17.27
C ILE A 151 -14.26 -11.95 -17.86
N ASP A 152 -14.82 -12.78 -17.00
CA ASP A 152 -15.93 -13.66 -17.37
C ASP A 152 -17.13 -12.76 -17.66
N ASN A 153 -17.15 -12.17 -18.86
CA ASN A 153 -18.39 -11.77 -19.49
C ASN A 153 -19.04 -13.06 -19.95
N ASP A 154 -19.65 -13.75 -18.99
CA ASP A 154 -20.39 -14.97 -19.22
C ASP A 154 -21.74 -14.61 -19.88
N ASP A 155 -21.70 -14.49 -21.21
CA ASP A 155 -22.85 -14.54 -22.11
C ASP A 155 -22.41 -14.96 -23.52
N ASP A 156 -21.42 -15.86 -23.62
CA ASP A 156 -21.11 -16.55 -24.89
C ASP A 156 -21.21 -18.08 -24.71
N PRO A 157 -22.33 -18.70 -25.13
CA PRO A 157 -22.55 -20.14 -25.01
C PRO A 157 -21.58 -20.99 -25.86
N GLU A 158 -20.71 -20.36 -26.65
CA GLU A 158 -19.76 -21.04 -27.54
C GLU A 158 -18.31 -21.05 -27.00
N TYR A 159 -18.01 -20.34 -25.91
CA TYR A 159 -16.65 -20.34 -25.35
C TYR A 159 -16.36 -21.61 -24.54
N LYS A 160 -15.60 -22.52 -25.14
CA LYS A 160 -14.93 -23.60 -24.41
C LYS A 160 -13.52 -23.12 -24.05
N PRO A 161 -13.13 -23.12 -22.76
CA PRO A 161 -11.80 -22.68 -22.37
C PRO A 161 -10.76 -23.53 -23.10
N GLN A 162 -9.87 -22.87 -23.85
CA GLN A 162 -8.72 -23.55 -24.41
C GLN A 162 -7.75 -23.84 -23.27
N PHE A 163 -7.65 -25.11 -22.90
CA PHE A 163 -6.67 -25.59 -21.94
C PHE A 163 -5.26 -25.16 -22.37
N SER A 164 -4.51 -24.61 -21.42
CA SER A 164 -3.09 -24.30 -21.61
C SER A 164 -2.35 -25.53 -22.11
N SER A 165 -1.36 -25.32 -22.97
CA SER A 165 -0.51 -26.41 -23.50
C SER A 165 0.17 -27.24 -22.39
N THR A 166 0.24 -26.71 -21.17
CA THR A 166 0.72 -27.43 -19.97
C THR A 166 -0.24 -28.54 -19.52
N ASP A 167 -1.55 -28.29 -19.54
CA ASP A 167 -2.56 -29.22 -19.01
C ASP A 167 -2.79 -30.40 -19.96
N ASN A 168 -2.67 -30.13 -21.27
CA ASN A 168 -2.66 -31.17 -22.31
C ASN A 168 -1.41 -32.08 -22.21
N LEU A 169 -0.29 -31.57 -21.69
CA LEU A 169 0.94 -32.33 -21.52
C LEU A 169 0.85 -33.31 -20.35
N PHE A 170 0.28 -32.87 -19.22
CA PHE A 170 0.04 -33.75 -18.05
C PHE A 170 -0.92 -34.89 -18.39
N GLY A 171 -2.02 -34.61 -19.10
CA GLY A 171 -2.96 -35.63 -19.54
C GLY A 171 -2.40 -36.63 -20.57
N THR A 172 -1.34 -36.26 -21.29
CA THR A 172 -0.64 -37.14 -22.25
C THR A 172 0.41 -38.02 -21.55
N LEU A 173 1.08 -37.48 -20.52
CA LEU A 173 2.08 -38.22 -19.74
C LEU A 173 1.46 -39.29 -18.84
N GLU A 174 0.29 -39.04 -18.24
CA GLU A 174 -0.41 -40.04 -17.43
C GLU A 174 -0.95 -41.21 -18.26
N LYS A 175 -1.32 -40.97 -19.53
CA LYS A 175 -1.75 -42.04 -20.46
C LYS A 175 -0.59 -42.93 -20.92
N GLY A 176 0.65 -42.49 -20.78
CA GLY A 176 1.85 -43.25 -21.14
C GLY A 176 2.39 -44.16 -20.05
N GLN A 177 1.88 -44.09 -18.81
CA GLN A 177 2.36 -44.90 -17.67
C GLN A 177 1.44 -46.07 -17.31
N ASN A 178 0.36 -46.31 -18.05
CA ASN A 178 -0.46 -47.52 -17.96
C ASN A 178 -0.20 -48.45 -19.17
N ILE A 179 1.02 -48.97 -19.27
CA ILE A 179 1.35 -50.21 -20.00
C ILE A 179 2.00 -51.17 -19.01
#